data_AF-A0A441XG86-F1
#
_entry.id   AF-A0A441XG86-F1
#
_cell.length_a   1.000
_cell.length_b   1.000
_cell.length_c   1.000
_cell.angle_alpha   90.00
_cell.angle_beta   90.00
_cell.angle_gamma   90.00
#
_symmetry.space_group_name_H-M   'P 1'
#
loop_
_entity.id
_entity.type
_entity.pdbx_description
1 polymer ?
#
loop_
_entity_poly.entity_id
_entity_poly.type
_entity_poly.pdbx_seq_one_letter_code
_entity_poly.pdbx_strand_id
1 'polypeptide(L)'
;MNAIAPAVSTGPLPASRKIHKPGLIHPQIRVPMREIAVHPTAGEPPVTVYDPSGPYTDPTVETSIEKGLARFRHEWVTARGDVEFHDGRSVRPEDNGFASGERLTPEFPVRHRPLRAKPGKAVTQLAYARAGIITPEMEFVAIRENLGRESFRGGLQRD
;
A
#
# COMPACT_ATOMS: atom_id res chain seq x y z
N MET A 1 2.55 -5.31 31.13
CA MET A 1 2.46 -3.84 31.04
C MET A 1 1.61 -3.52 29.81
N ASN A 2 0.40 -3.00 30.00
CA ASN A 2 -0.40 -2.50 28.89
C ASN A 2 0.24 -1.19 28.44
N ALA A 3 1.10 -1.25 27.42
CA ALA A 3 1.55 -0.04 26.76
C ALA A 3 0.33 0.73 26.29
N ILE A 4 0.30 2.04 26.57
CA ILE A 4 -0.78 2.91 26.15
C ILE A 4 -0.79 2.88 24.61
N ALA A 5 -1.86 2.35 24.04
CA ALA A 5 -2.06 2.41 22.60
C ALA A 5 -2.17 3.91 22.22
N PRO A 6 -1.26 4.43 21.37
CA PRO A 6 -1.34 5.81 20.97
C PRO A 6 -2.65 6.06 20.22
N ALA A 7 -3.29 7.20 20.47
CA ALA A 7 -4.41 7.64 19.66
C ALA A 7 -3.90 7.99 18.25
N VAL A 8 -4.39 7.28 17.24
CA VAL A 8 -4.03 7.51 15.83
C VAL A 8 -5.15 8.30 15.17
N SER A 9 -4.80 9.39 14.49
CA SER A 9 -5.74 10.14 13.66
C SER A 9 -6.19 9.28 12.49
N THR A 10 -7.50 9.03 12.42
CA THR A 10 -8.14 8.21 11.38
C THR A 10 -9.39 8.91 10.86
N GLY A 11 -9.96 8.38 9.79
CA GLY A 11 -11.18 8.87 9.16
C GLY A 11 -10.92 9.67 7.88
N PRO A 12 -11.98 9.94 7.10
CA PRO A 12 -11.85 10.66 5.83
C PRO A 12 -11.19 12.03 5.99
N LEU A 13 -10.31 12.38 5.06
CA LEU A 13 -9.74 13.74 5.02
C LEU A 13 -10.83 14.75 4.65
N PRO A 14 -10.84 15.96 5.25
CA PRO A 14 -11.90 16.95 5.05
C PRO A 14 -12.24 17.20 3.58
N ALA A 15 -13.54 17.29 3.29
CA ALA A 15 -14.10 17.55 1.95
C ALA A 15 -13.62 16.57 0.85
N SER A 16 -13.14 15.38 1.23
CA SER A 16 -12.69 14.38 0.28
C SER A 16 -13.11 12.97 0.66
N ARG A 17 -13.15 12.09 -0.33
CA ARG A 17 -13.43 10.67 -0.14
C ARG A 17 -12.31 9.83 -0.73
N LYS A 18 -12.02 8.70 -0.07
CA LYS A 18 -11.16 7.65 -0.64
C LYS A 18 -11.84 7.06 -1.87
N ILE A 19 -11.09 6.86 -2.92
CA ILE A 19 -11.50 6.08 -4.08
C ILE A 19 -10.42 5.07 -4.45
N HIS A 20 -10.80 4.03 -5.20
CA HIS A 20 -9.87 3.03 -5.70
C HIS A 20 -10.05 2.85 -7.20
N LYS A 21 -8.96 2.97 -7.96
CA LYS A 21 -8.96 2.65 -9.39
C LYS A 21 -8.60 1.18 -9.61
N PRO A 22 -9.35 0.43 -10.43
CA PRO A 22 -9.05 -0.96 -10.71
C PRO A 22 -7.80 -1.10 -11.59
N GLY A 23 -7.10 -2.22 -11.48
CA GLY A 23 -6.11 -2.65 -12.48
C GLY A 23 -6.78 -3.11 -13.77
N LEU A 24 -6.02 -3.04 -14.88
CA LEU A 24 -6.41 -3.51 -16.22
C LEU A 24 -5.75 -4.84 -16.55
N ILE A 25 -4.44 -4.97 -16.32
CA ILE A 25 -3.64 -6.18 -16.52
C ILE A 25 -3.80 -7.13 -15.32
N HIS A 26 -3.88 -6.57 -14.11
CA HIS A 26 -4.08 -7.29 -12.86
C HIS A 26 -5.41 -6.83 -12.20
N PRO A 27 -6.55 -7.47 -12.51
CA PRO A 27 -7.89 -7.03 -12.11
C PRO A 27 -8.14 -6.95 -10.60
N GLN A 28 -7.30 -7.60 -9.79
CA GLN A 28 -7.34 -7.55 -8.33
C GLN A 28 -6.74 -6.25 -7.76
N ILE A 29 -5.98 -5.48 -8.56
CA ILE A 29 -5.38 -4.22 -8.11
C ILE A 29 -6.48 -3.20 -7.79
N ARG A 30 -6.29 -2.49 -6.68
CA ARG A 30 -7.08 -1.34 -6.25
C ARG A 30 -6.12 -0.23 -5.86
N VAL A 31 -5.94 0.77 -6.73
CA VAL A 31 -5.00 1.87 -6.52
C VAL A 31 -5.69 3.01 -5.76
N PRO A 32 -5.24 3.36 -4.54
CA PRO A 32 -5.88 4.36 -3.73
C PRO A 32 -5.58 5.77 -4.25
N MET A 33 -6.63 6.57 -4.36
CA MET A 33 -6.60 8.01 -4.57
C MET A 33 -7.66 8.66 -3.68
N ARG A 34 -7.76 9.98 -3.71
CA ARG A 34 -8.92 10.68 -3.13
C ARG A 34 -9.50 11.68 -4.11
N GLU A 35 -10.81 11.86 -4.02
CA GLU A 35 -11.53 12.87 -4.78
C GLU A 35 -11.97 13.99 -3.86
N ILE A 36 -11.71 15.22 -4.28
CA ILE A 36 -12.17 16.44 -3.62
C ILE A 36 -13.36 16.97 -4.41
N ALA A 37 -14.52 17.09 -3.75
CA ALA A 37 -15.69 17.67 -4.38
C ALA A 37 -15.50 19.19 -4.54
N VAL A 38 -15.84 19.71 -5.70
CA VAL A 38 -15.96 21.15 -5.96
C VAL A 38 -17.40 21.61 -5.71
N HIS A 39 -17.61 22.91 -5.59
CA HIS A 39 -18.95 23.44 -5.39
C HIS A 39 -19.83 23.12 -6.62
N PRO A 40 -21.11 22.69 -6.45
CA PRO A 40 -21.95 22.28 -7.58
C PRO A 40 -22.12 23.34 -8.67
N THR A 41 -22.08 24.63 -8.31
CA THR A 41 -22.19 25.73 -9.27
C THR A 41 -20.97 25.89 -10.18
N ALA A 42 -19.84 25.23 -9.88
CA ALA A 42 -18.68 25.20 -10.77
C ALA A 42 -18.96 24.33 -12.01
N GLY A 43 -19.88 23.37 -11.94
CA GLY A 43 -20.16 22.46 -13.05
C GLY A 43 -18.99 21.53 -13.41
N GLU A 44 -17.98 21.43 -12.55
CA GLU A 44 -16.75 20.66 -12.77
C GLU A 44 -16.81 19.29 -12.05
N PRO A 45 -16.13 18.26 -12.61
CA PRO A 45 -15.99 16.99 -11.92
C PRO A 45 -15.08 17.11 -10.67
N PRO A 46 -15.18 16.18 -9.71
CA PRO A 46 -14.28 16.15 -8.55
C PRO A 46 -12.80 16.07 -8.95
N VAL A 47 -11.95 16.76 -8.21
CA VAL A 47 -10.50 16.73 -8.45
C VAL A 47 -9.93 15.45 -7.84
N THR A 48 -9.43 14.55 -8.69
CA THR A 48 -8.69 13.36 -8.25
C THR A 48 -7.26 13.75 -7.90
N VAL A 49 -6.80 13.39 -6.69
CA VAL A 49 -5.42 13.63 -6.25
C VAL A 49 -4.78 12.37 -5.67
N TYR A 50 -3.45 12.35 -5.70
CA TYR A 50 -2.65 11.32 -5.06
C TYR A 50 -2.96 11.23 -3.55
N ASP A 51 -3.01 10.01 -3.03
CA ASP A 51 -3.30 9.77 -1.62
C ASP A 51 -2.38 8.69 -1.02
N PRO A 52 -1.39 9.07 -0.19
CA PRO A 52 -0.51 8.15 0.53
C PRO A 52 -1.03 7.74 1.91
N SER A 53 -2.19 8.23 2.36
CA SER A 53 -2.68 7.99 3.73
C SER A 53 -3.07 6.54 4.02
N GLY A 54 -3.16 5.69 2.99
CA GLY A 54 -3.48 4.27 3.15
C GLY A 54 -4.90 4.04 3.70
N PRO A 55 -5.12 2.91 4.39
CA PRO A 55 -6.43 2.55 4.95
C PRO A 55 -6.91 3.45 6.09
N TYR A 56 -6.04 4.27 6.69
CA TYR A 56 -6.40 5.10 7.85
C TYR A 56 -7.45 6.17 7.55
N THR A 57 -7.62 6.54 6.27
CA THR A 57 -8.64 7.51 5.83
C THR A 57 -9.76 6.85 5.02
N ASP A 58 -9.77 5.53 4.94
CA ASP A 58 -10.85 4.76 4.32
C ASP A 58 -11.87 4.36 5.40
N PRO A 59 -13.09 4.91 5.38
CA PRO A 59 -14.10 4.60 6.38
C PRO A 59 -14.62 3.15 6.28
N THR A 60 -14.28 2.43 5.21
CA THR A 60 -14.70 1.03 5.00
C THR A 60 -13.70 0.03 5.58
N VAL A 61 -12.55 0.49 6.10
CA VAL A 61 -11.50 -0.37 6.62
C VAL A 61 -11.28 -0.13 8.11
N GLU A 62 -11.52 -1.16 8.92
CA GLU A 62 -11.15 -1.13 10.33
C GLU A 62 -9.63 -1.30 10.47
N THR A 63 -8.96 -0.30 11.05
CA THR A 63 -7.51 -0.34 11.29
C THR A 63 -7.23 -0.67 12.75
N SER A 64 -6.24 -1.53 12.98
CA SER A 64 -5.79 -1.89 14.32
C SER A 64 -4.28 -2.00 14.35
N ILE A 65 -3.66 -1.17 15.19
CA ILE A 65 -2.19 -1.17 15.37
C ILE A 65 -1.67 -2.45 16.01
N GLU A 66 -2.52 -3.23 16.67
CA GLU A 66 -2.16 -4.53 17.24
C GLU A 66 -2.21 -5.64 16.19
N LYS A 67 -3.10 -5.53 15.20
CA LYS A 67 -3.26 -6.52 14.13
C LYS A 67 -2.38 -6.23 12.91
N GLY A 68 -1.95 -4.98 12.75
CA GLY A 68 -1.29 -4.50 11.54
C GLY A 68 -2.27 -4.28 10.38
N LEU A 69 -1.75 -3.77 9.26
CA LEU A 69 -2.54 -3.53 8.05
C LEU A 69 -2.66 -4.80 7.19
N ALA A 70 -3.72 -4.86 6.39
CA ALA A 70 -3.90 -5.92 5.39
C ALA A 70 -2.71 -5.98 4.41
N ARG A 71 -2.16 -7.19 4.21
CA ARG A 71 -0.98 -7.43 3.37
C ARG A 71 -1.36 -7.69 1.92
N PHE A 72 -2.07 -6.78 1.26
CA PHE A 72 -2.59 -6.97 -0.11
C PHE A 72 -1.50 -7.31 -1.14
N ARG A 73 -0.26 -6.83 -0.95
CA ARG A 73 0.88 -7.16 -1.82
C ARG A 73 1.41 -8.58 -1.64
N HIS A 74 1.04 -9.27 -0.56
CA HIS A 74 1.58 -10.60 -0.26
C HIS A 74 1.28 -11.57 -1.40
N GLU A 75 0.03 -11.60 -1.86
CA GLU A 75 -0.40 -12.46 -2.95
C GLU A 75 0.34 -12.15 -4.25
N TRP A 76 0.56 -10.87 -4.57
CA TRP A 76 1.30 -10.47 -5.78
C TRP A 76 2.72 -10.98 -5.77
N VAL A 77 3.37 -10.94 -4.60
CA VAL A 77 4.74 -11.40 -4.42
C VAL A 77 4.83 -12.92 -4.48
N THR A 78 3.92 -13.65 -3.82
CA THR A 78 3.95 -15.12 -3.79
C THR A 78 3.49 -15.74 -5.12
N ALA A 79 2.50 -15.16 -5.80
CA ALA A 79 1.93 -15.69 -7.04
C ALA A 79 2.95 -15.76 -8.20
N ARG A 80 4.00 -14.94 -8.18
CA ARG A 80 5.11 -15.01 -9.16
C ARG A 80 5.91 -16.30 -9.07
N GLY A 81 5.90 -16.99 -7.93
CA GLY A 81 6.58 -18.26 -7.75
C GLY A 81 8.11 -18.17 -7.60
N ASP A 82 8.70 -16.98 -7.55
CA ASP A 82 10.16 -16.77 -7.45
C ASP A 82 10.68 -16.64 -6.00
N VAL A 83 9.77 -16.66 -5.01
CA VAL A 83 10.09 -16.55 -3.58
C VAL A 83 9.70 -17.80 -2.80
N GLU A 84 10.34 -17.99 -1.65
CA GLU A 84 10.02 -19.03 -0.67
C GLU A 84 10.00 -18.45 0.75
N PHE A 85 9.23 -19.09 1.64
CA PHE A 85 9.22 -18.73 3.05
C PHE A 85 10.50 -19.22 3.74
N HIS A 86 11.01 -18.42 4.67
CA HIS A 86 12.05 -18.85 5.60
C HIS A 86 11.74 -18.37 7.01
N ASP A 87 12.47 -18.87 8.01
CA ASP A 87 12.11 -18.69 9.42
C ASP A 87 12.51 -17.32 10.00
N GLY A 88 13.13 -16.46 9.19
CA GLY A 88 13.63 -15.17 9.64
C GLY A 88 14.85 -15.29 10.56
N ARG A 89 15.22 -14.16 11.16
CA ARG A 89 16.23 -14.10 12.23
C ARG A 89 15.52 -13.91 13.57
N SER A 90 16.05 -14.51 14.63
CA SER A 90 15.60 -14.19 15.98
C SER A 90 16.03 -12.78 16.36
N VAL A 91 15.18 -12.07 17.11
CA VAL A 91 15.50 -10.77 17.70
C VAL A 91 16.54 -10.99 18.80
N ARG A 92 17.59 -10.15 18.82
CA ARG A 92 18.65 -10.17 19.81
C ARG A 92 18.59 -8.91 20.69
N PRO A 93 19.19 -8.91 21.89
CA PRO A 93 19.16 -7.74 22.78
C PRO A 93 19.67 -6.45 22.13
N GLU A 94 20.72 -6.54 21.31
CA GLU A 94 21.31 -5.41 20.58
C GLU A 94 20.36 -4.78 19.56
N ASP A 95 19.35 -5.50 19.06
CA ASP A 95 18.32 -4.95 18.15
C ASP A 95 17.43 -3.91 18.86
N ASN A 96 17.36 -3.99 20.19
CA ASN A 96 16.62 -3.08 21.06
C ASN A 96 17.55 -2.26 21.97
N GLY A 97 18.82 -2.12 21.59
CA GLY A 97 19.81 -1.35 22.36
C GLY A 97 20.02 -1.85 23.79
N PHE A 98 19.87 -3.17 24.03
CA PHE A 98 19.95 -3.80 25.36
C PHE A 98 18.93 -3.25 26.38
N ALA A 99 17.84 -2.63 25.91
CA ALA A 99 16.76 -2.17 26.79
C ALA A 99 16.10 -3.33 27.55
N SER A 100 15.70 -3.08 28.79
CA SER A 100 15.05 -4.06 29.67
C SER A 100 13.96 -3.41 30.52
N GLY A 101 13.10 -4.25 31.11
CA GLY A 101 12.02 -3.81 31.99
C GLY A 101 11.06 -2.82 31.30
N GLU A 102 10.75 -1.72 31.98
CA GLU A 102 9.81 -0.68 31.50
C GLU A 102 10.31 0.08 30.26
N ARG A 103 11.61 0.03 29.96
CA ARG A 103 12.20 0.69 28.79
C ARG A 103 12.16 -0.18 27.53
N LEU A 104 11.82 -1.46 27.68
CA LEU A 104 11.71 -2.37 26.54
C LEU A 104 10.36 -2.14 25.84
N THR A 105 10.42 -1.76 24.57
CA THR A 105 9.23 -1.62 23.73
C THR A 105 8.53 -2.98 23.59
N PRO A 106 7.19 -3.04 23.73
CA PRO A 106 6.45 -4.27 23.51
C PRO A 106 6.70 -4.82 22.11
N GLU A 107 6.84 -6.13 22.01
CA GLU A 107 6.94 -6.79 20.72
C GLU A 107 5.60 -6.70 19.97
N PHE A 108 5.67 -6.46 18.67
CA PHE A 108 4.50 -6.52 17.80
C PHE A 108 3.92 -7.95 17.80
N PRO A 109 2.63 -8.14 18.12
CA PRO A 109 2.09 -9.45 18.45
C PRO A 109 1.90 -10.37 17.23
N VAL A 110 1.84 -9.81 16.02
CA VAL A 110 1.66 -10.58 14.79
C VAL A 110 3.02 -10.82 14.12
N ARG A 111 3.47 -12.09 14.08
CA ARG A 111 4.68 -12.50 13.36
C ARG A 111 4.32 -13.21 12.05
N HIS A 112 4.92 -12.76 10.96
CA HIS A 112 4.81 -13.41 9.65
C HIS A 112 6.14 -14.02 9.24
N ARG A 113 6.10 -15.19 8.60
CA ARG A 113 7.30 -15.78 7.99
C ARG A 113 7.79 -14.89 6.84
N PRO A 114 9.03 -14.39 6.90
CA PRO A 114 9.59 -13.60 5.81
C PRO A 114 9.75 -14.43 4.53
N LEU A 115 9.83 -13.72 3.41
CA LEU A 115 10.08 -14.29 2.10
C LEU A 115 11.53 -14.00 1.68
N ARG A 116 12.16 -14.97 1.02
CA ARG A 116 13.44 -14.81 0.33
C ARG A 116 13.33 -15.28 -1.11
N ALA A 117 14.26 -14.86 -1.96
CA ALA A 117 14.36 -15.40 -3.32
C ALA A 117 14.67 -16.89 -3.29
N LYS A 118 14.07 -17.66 -4.19
CA LYS A 118 14.49 -19.04 -4.46
C LYS A 118 15.90 -19.06 -5.06
N PRO A 119 16.66 -20.16 -4.91
CA PRO A 119 17.95 -20.32 -5.57
C PRO A 119 17.86 -20.03 -7.07
N GLY A 120 18.79 -19.21 -7.59
CA GLY A 120 18.84 -18.85 -9.00
C GLY A 120 17.78 -17.85 -9.49
N LYS A 121 16.95 -17.28 -8.60
CA LYS A 121 15.96 -16.27 -8.96
C LYS A 121 16.38 -14.86 -8.56
N ALA A 122 16.23 -13.91 -9.48
CA ALA A 122 16.39 -12.49 -9.22
C ALA A 122 15.01 -11.84 -9.02
N VAL A 123 14.71 -11.39 -7.80
CA VAL A 123 13.34 -10.98 -7.40
C VAL A 123 13.13 -9.46 -7.36
N THR A 124 14.07 -8.68 -7.88
CA THR A 124 13.99 -7.21 -7.86
C THR A 124 13.11 -6.71 -9.01
N GLN A 125 12.47 -5.56 -8.82
CA GLN A 125 11.69 -4.92 -9.90
C GLN A 125 12.56 -4.60 -11.12
N LEU A 126 13.85 -4.27 -10.92
CA LEU A 126 14.82 -4.08 -12.00
C LEU A 126 15.06 -5.37 -12.80
N ALA A 127 15.17 -6.52 -12.13
CA ALA A 127 15.36 -7.80 -12.81
C ALA A 127 14.13 -8.15 -13.66
N TYR A 128 12.92 -7.99 -13.11
CA TYR A 128 11.68 -8.21 -13.87
C TYR A 128 11.56 -7.25 -15.07
N ALA A 129 11.87 -5.96 -14.88
CA ALA A 129 11.84 -4.98 -15.95
C ALA A 129 12.81 -5.35 -17.10
N ARG A 130 14.05 -5.73 -16.77
CA ARG A 130 15.04 -6.18 -17.76
C ARG A 130 14.66 -7.48 -18.45
N ALA A 131 13.88 -8.34 -17.79
CA ALA A 131 13.32 -9.55 -18.37
C ALA A 131 12.04 -9.31 -19.19
N GLY A 132 11.59 -8.05 -19.33
CA GLY A 132 10.37 -7.70 -20.07
C GLY A 132 9.07 -8.07 -19.33
N ILE A 133 9.11 -8.28 -18.02
CA ILE A 133 7.96 -8.67 -17.20
C ILE A 133 7.36 -7.42 -16.53
N ILE A 134 6.08 -7.16 -16.79
CA ILE A 134 5.30 -6.14 -16.07
C ILE A 134 4.73 -6.79 -14.81
N THR A 135 5.12 -6.27 -13.65
CA THR A 135 4.64 -6.77 -12.35
C THR A 135 3.36 -6.02 -11.91
N PRO A 136 2.57 -6.60 -10.98
CA PRO A 136 1.48 -5.88 -10.33
C PRO A 136 1.90 -4.54 -9.72
N GLU A 137 3.12 -4.44 -9.18
CA GLU A 137 3.64 -3.18 -8.66
C GLU A 137 3.88 -2.13 -9.77
N MET A 138 4.33 -2.54 -10.95
CA MET A 138 4.54 -1.62 -12.07
C MET A 138 3.19 -1.06 -12.56
N GLU A 139 2.17 -1.90 -12.71
CA GLU A 139 0.83 -1.43 -13.07
C GLU A 139 0.24 -0.53 -11.98
N PHE A 140 0.36 -0.92 -10.71
CA PHE A 140 -0.13 -0.13 -9.58
C PHE A 140 0.40 1.30 -9.62
N VAL A 141 1.71 1.46 -9.83
CA VAL A 141 2.36 2.78 -9.94
C VAL A 141 1.92 3.50 -11.21
N ALA A 142 1.84 2.84 -12.36
CA ALA A 142 1.40 3.46 -13.61
C ALA A 142 0.00 4.09 -13.48
N ILE A 143 -0.96 3.36 -12.88
CA ILE A 143 -2.31 3.87 -12.61
C ILE A 143 -2.25 5.03 -11.60
N ARG A 144 -1.41 4.92 -10.57
CA ARG A 144 -1.30 5.94 -9.51
C ARG A 144 -0.77 7.27 -10.03
N GLU A 145 0.23 7.23 -10.92
CA GLU A 145 0.86 8.42 -11.52
C GLU A 145 0.01 9.06 -12.62
N ASN A 146 -0.89 8.29 -13.25
CA ASN A 146 -1.80 8.81 -14.27
C ASN A 146 -2.82 9.81 -13.68
N LEU A 147 -3.16 9.68 -12.39
CA LEU A 147 -4.13 10.53 -11.67
C LEU A 147 -5.51 10.63 -12.37
N GLY A 148 -5.85 9.68 -13.25
CA GLY A 148 -7.08 9.73 -14.03
C GLY A 148 -7.03 10.59 -15.30
N ARG A 149 -5.86 10.93 -15.82
CA ARG A 149 -5.76 11.68 -17.09
C ARG A 149 -6.27 10.89 -18.29
N GLU A 150 -6.38 9.56 -18.21
CA GLU A 150 -6.95 8.74 -19.29
C GLU A 150 -8.39 9.12 -19.63
N SER A 151 -9.22 9.45 -18.64
CA SER A 151 -10.61 9.88 -18.91
C SER A 151 -10.70 11.27 -19.55
N PHE A 152 -9.66 12.11 -19.44
CA PHE A 152 -9.60 13.44 -20.05
C PHE A 152 -9.09 13.43 -21.50
N ARG A 153 -8.41 12.36 -21.94
CA ARG A 153 -7.85 12.28 -23.30
C ARG A 153 -8.91 12.17 -24.41
N GLY A 154 -10.16 11.83 -24.07
CA GLY A 154 -11.28 11.79 -25.03
C GLY A 154 -11.98 13.13 -25.26
N GLY A 155 -11.71 14.16 -24.44
CA GLY A 155 -12.45 15.43 -24.45
C GLY A 155 -11.64 16.67 -24.86
N LEU A 156 -10.33 16.55 -25.01
CA LEU A 156 -9.48 17.66 -25.45
C LEU A 156 -9.39 17.65 -26.98
N GLN A 157 -10.32 18.35 -27.64
CA GLN A 157 -10.08 18.81 -29.01
C GLN A 157 -8.82 19.66 -28.98
N ARG A 158 -7.85 19.30 -29.82
CA ARG A 158 -6.69 20.16 -30.08
C ARG A 158 -7.20 21.31 -30.95
N ASP A 159 -7.06 22.53 -30.45
CA ASP A 159 -7.22 23.76 -31.23
C ASP A 159 -6.25 23.81 -32.41
#